data_AF-A0A5D0NHX5-F1
#
_entry.id   AF-A0A5D0NHX5-F1
#
_cell.length_a   1.000
_cell.length_b   1.000
_cell.length_c   1.000
_cell.angle_alpha   90.00
_cell.angle_beta   90.00
_cell.angle_gamma   90.00
#
_symmetry.space_group_name_H-M   'P 1'
#
loop_
_entity.id
_entity.type
_entity.pdbx_description
1 polymer ?
#
loop_
_entity_poly.entity_id
_entity_poly.type
_entity_poly.pdbx_seq_one_letter_code
_entity_poly.pdbx_strand_id
1 'polypeptide(L)'
;MTAPADEPVQRIARDLDAEYVGVGRRGTLYRAPERQRCYRLIPRAELSADHRDELKRWQGLARRPGLAPVVAAGAGGDQQHLGGRWYQVVCYETRGRRSLADALADPAPANRVDAVIVALRAMTRWWSSLGPGMMPMPADIVLTDSGTQLLPLPRWGVPSFTELMTGPERVLHLAPNLARGQAEVGRAEDLYALAVAALRCFGAVSDAGPERLLHRAACAVAPSGERLDGRLPGWMRRVGPIRSVLDELRELTSPAAMAEERGDDDVAWLVDRLERARDAMDPVTAVRSLRDAGEPHEALSLARAILVDDPHYDVLVLAATIAYQDAGSPLEALTLLDRAVQTDPERVEAYAEQMSVIGDLWTTVLTLLSEAIDDSFARRLDTTLRAAFHHLPQAERRAHATTMAGHLIRQGRLREANSFAHRWLHGEDGLMWWRIDLMIVYGTTFLLLDRLDEAEQIAGVIRKGLRRVTANKSMDAATIELHGLLLAQFEEELRNAREAKRGEREKGGNGAEGES
;
A
#
# COMPACT_ATOMS: atom_id res chain seq x y z
N MET A 1 -24.85 -24.04 -14.65
CA MET A 1 -24.71 -25.18 -15.57
C MET A 1 -23.28 -25.67 -15.44
N THR A 2 -23.05 -26.77 -14.72
CA THR A 2 -21.73 -27.41 -14.56
C THR A 2 -21.34 -28.08 -15.87
N ALA A 3 -20.11 -27.85 -16.34
CA ALA A 3 -19.64 -28.46 -17.58
C ALA A 3 -19.46 -29.98 -17.38
N PRO A 4 -19.68 -30.81 -18.41
CA PRO A 4 -19.52 -32.27 -18.32
C PRO A 4 -18.10 -32.74 -17.94
N ALA A 5 -17.10 -31.85 -17.94
CA ALA A 5 -15.75 -32.12 -17.44
C ALA A 5 -15.62 -32.09 -15.90
N ASP A 6 -16.58 -31.48 -15.18
CA ASP A 6 -16.53 -31.32 -13.71
C ASP A 6 -17.11 -32.54 -12.95
N GLU A 7 -17.93 -33.35 -13.63
CA GLU A 7 -18.66 -34.47 -13.03
C GLU A 7 -17.74 -35.57 -12.46
N PRO A 8 -16.63 -35.96 -13.12
CA PRO A 8 -15.67 -36.92 -12.58
C PRO A 8 -14.91 -36.37 -11.36
N VAL A 9 -14.54 -35.08 -11.36
CA VAL A 9 -13.80 -34.44 -10.27
C VAL A 9 -14.67 -34.39 -9.00
N GLN A 10 -15.93 -33.98 -9.15
CA GLN A 10 -16.88 -33.93 -8.04
C GLN A 10 -17.24 -35.32 -7.50
N ARG A 11 -17.26 -36.35 -8.34
CA ARG A 11 -17.48 -37.73 -7.89
C ARG A 11 -16.27 -38.23 -7.09
N ILE A 12 -15.05 -38.04 -7.61
CA ILE A 12 -13.82 -38.45 -6.92
C ILE A 12 -13.63 -37.71 -5.59
N ALA A 13 -13.92 -36.40 -5.55
CA ALA A 13 -13.90 -35.59 -4.33
C ALA A 13 -14.81 -36.18 -3.23
N ARG A 14 -16.03 -36.59 -3.60
CA ARG A 14 -16.97 -37.26 -2.69
C ARG A 14 -16.48 -38.64 -2.25
N ASP A 15 -15.98 -39.45 -3.18
CA ASP A 15 -15.46 -40.80 -2.88
C ASP A 15 -14.28 -40.74 -1.88
N LEU A 16 -13.45 -39.70 -1.97
CA LEU A 16 -12.30 -39.49 -1.08
C LEU A 16 -12.65 -38.72 0.21
N ASP A 17 -13.83 -38.10 0.29
CA ASP A 17 -14.17 -37.12 1.32
C ASP A 17 -13.10 -36.02 1.41
N ALA A 18 -12.81 -35.41 0.25
CA ALA A 18 -11.72 -34.46 0.03
C ALA A 18 -12.13 -33.38 -0.98
N GLU A 19 -11.48 -32.21 -0.93
CA GLU A 19 -11.65 -31.13 -1.89
C GLU A 19 -10.62 -31.22 -3.03
N TYR A 20 -11.03 -30.85 -4.24
CA TYR A 20 -10.10 -30.76 -5.37
C TYR A 20 -9.20 -29.53 -5.23
N VAL A 21 -7.89 -29.71 -5.40
CA VAL A 21 -6.89 -28.64 -5.27
C VAL A 21 -6.43 -28.14 -6.64
N GLY A 22 -6.22 -29.05 -7.59
CA GLY A 22 -5.68 -28.71 -8.90
C GLY A 22 -4.86 -29.82 -9.55
N VAL A 23 -4.17 -29.46 -10.62
CA VAL A 23 -3.28 -30.35 -11.36
C VAL A 23 -1.85 -30.23 -10.85
N GLY A 24 -1.27 -31.33 -10.39
CA GLY A 24 0.15 -31.41 -10.04
C GLY A 24 1.01 -31.78 -11.24
N ARG A 25 2.34 -31.81 -11.06
CA ARG A 25 3.28 -32.22 -12.14
C ARG A 25 2.86 -33.52 -12.81
N ARG A 26 2.47 -34.51 -12.00
CA ARG A 26 1.80 -35.74 -12.44
C ARG A 26 0.57 -35.97 -11.56
N GLY A 27 -0.51 -36.43 -12.19
CA GLY A 27 -1.78 -36.66 -11.52
C GLY A 27 -2.52 -35.39 -11.07
N THR A 28 -3.65 -35.60 -10.41
CA THR A 28 -4.49 -34.56 -9.82
C THR A 28 -4.44 -34.62 -8.31
N LEU A 29 -4.60 -33.47 -7.64
CA LEU A 29 -4.45 -33.35 -6.20
C LEU A 29 -5.78 -33.03 -5.53
N TYR A 30 -5.99 -33.69 -4.40
CA TYR A 30 -7.13 -33.54 -3.52
C TYR A 30 -6.63 -33.36 -2.08
N ARG A 31 -7.33 -32.57 -1.28
CA ARG A 31 -6.98 -32.30 0.12
C ARG A 31 -8.13 -32.68 1.03
N ALA A 32 -7.85 -33.33 2.14
CA ALA A 32 -8.81 -33.64 3.20
C ALA A 32 -8.31 -32.98 4.51
N PRO A 33 -8.66 -31.71 4.76
CA PRO A 33 -8.14 -30.94 5.89
C PRO A 33 -8.40 -31.59 7.24
N GLU A 34 -9.61 -32.13 7.44
CA GLU A 34 -10.02 -32.80 8.69
C GLU A 34 -9.19 -34.05 8.99
N ARG A 35 -8.68 -34.71 7.96
CA ARG A 35 -7.83 -35.90 8.07
C ARG A 35 -6.34 -35.57 8.08
N GLN A 36 -5.97 -34.29 7.92
CA GLN A 36 -4.59 -33.82 7.73
C GLN A 36 -3.89 -34.58 6.60
N ARG A 37 -4.59 -34.77 5.48
CA ARG A 37 -4.11 -35.55 4.33
C ARG A 37 -4.26 -34.80 3.01
N CYS A 38 -3.31 -35.02 2.11
CA CYS A 38 -3.46 -34.74 0.70
C CYS A 38 -3.32 -36.04 -0.10
N TYR A 39 -4.11 -36.17 -1.16
CA TYR A 39 -4.12 -37.32 -2.06
C TYR A 39 -3.73 -36.85 -3.46
N ARG A 40 -2.71 -37.47 -4.04
CA ARG A 40 -2.42 -37.34 -5.46
C ARG A 40 -2.89 -38.59 -6.18
N LEU A 41 -3.71 -38.40 -7.20
CA LEU A 41 -4.25 -39.46 -8.03
C LEU A 41 -3.54 -39.48 -9.38
N ILE A 42 -2.76 -40.52 -9.61
CA ILE A 42 -2.09 -40.74 -10.90
C ILE A 42 -2.80 -41.91 -11.59
N PRO A 43 -3.37 -41.72 -12.79
CA PRO A 43 -3.98 -42.82 -13.52
C PRO A 43 -3.03 -44.00 -13.66
N ARG A 44 -3.51 -45.20 -13.36
CA ARG A 44 -2.66 -46.41 -13.34
C ARG A 44 -1.98 -46.68 -14.70
N ALA A 45 -2.66 -46.32 -15.79
CA ALA A 45 -2.14 -46.48 -17.15
C ALA A 45 -0.91 -45.61 -17.45
N GLU A 46 -0.65 -44.58 -16.64
CA GLU A 46 0.49 -43.67 -16.80
C GLU A 46 1.73 -44.15 -16.01
N LEU A 47 1.61 -45.25 -15.26
CA LEU A 47 2.69 -45.77 -14.41
C LEU A 47 3.15 -47.18 -14.81
N SER A 48 4.47 -47.35 -14.94
CA SER A 48 5.11 -48.66 -15.05
C SER A 48 5.07 -49.41 -13.70
N ALA A 49 5.50 -50.68 -13.71
CA ALA A 49 5.70 -51.43 -12.47
C ALA A 49 6.77 -50.77 -11.58
N ASP A 50 7.89 -50.38 -12.18
CA ASP A 50 9.01 -49.74 -11.49
C ASP A 50 8.60 -48.43 -10.79
N HIS A 51 7.77 -47.61 -11.45
CA HIS A 51 7.24 -46.38 -10.83
C HIS A 51 6.42 -46.68 -9.56
N ARG A 52 5.60 -47.73 -9.59
CA ARG A 52 4.77 -48.11 -8.43
C ARG A 52 5.62 -48.65 -7.29
N ASP A 53 6.62 -49.47 -7.59
CA ASP A 53 7.56 -49.98 -6.59
C ASP A 53 8.37 -48.85 -5.97
N GLU A 54 8.77 -47.86 -6.77
CA GLU A 54 9.43 -46.65 -6.27
C GLU A 54 8.53 -45.84 -5.34
N LEU A 55 7.27 -45.57 -5.70
CA LEU A 55 6.32 -44.90 -4.82
C LEU A 55 6.15 -45.62 -3.47
N LYS A 56 6.14 -46.96 -3.50
CA LYS A 56 6.06 -47.76 -2.28
C LYS A 56 7.30 -47.58 -1.40
N ARG A 57 8.50 -47.48 -1.99
CA ARG A 57 9.74 -47.16 -1.23
C ARG A 57 9.67 -45.79 -0.57
N TRP A 58 9.03 -44.82 -1.21
CA TRP A 58 8.87 -43.47 -0.66
C TRP A 58 8.05 -43.41 0.63
N GLN A 59 7.12 -44.36 0.85
CA GLN A 59 6.38 -44.49 2.11
C GLN A 59 7.29 -44.83 3.31
N GLY A 60 8.44 -45.44 3.07
CA GLY A 60 9.41 -45.81 4.09
C GLY A 60 10.52 -44.78 4.33
N LEU A 61 10.52 -43.66 3.59
CA LEU A 61 11.57 -42.65 3.73
C LEU A 61 11.38 -41.83 5.02
N ALA A 62 12.50 -41.51 5.67
CA ALA A 62 12.50 -40.63 6.83
C ALA A 62 11.93 -39.25 6.47
N ARG A 63 11.23 -38.63 7.44
CA ARG A 63 10.69 -37.27 7.31
C ARG A 63 11.84 -36.30 7.02
N ARG A 64 11.68 -35.46 5.99
CA ARG A 64 12.66 -34.43 5.60
C ARG A 64 12.07 -33.03 5.78
N PRO A 65 12.86 -32.04 6.23
CA PRO A 65 12.39 -30.66 6.35
C PRO A 65 11.84 -30.13 5.02
N GLY A 66 10.70 -29.42 5.06
CA GLY A 66 10.08 -28.81 3.89
C GLY A 66 9.39 -29.77 2.92
N LEU A 67 9.32 -31.07 3.22
CA LEU A 67 8.57 -32.05 2.42
C LEU A 67 7.43 -32.66 3.26
N ALA A 68 6.27 -32.85 2.65
CA ALA A 68 5.21 -33.63 3.26
C ALA A 68 5.57 -35.14 3.19
N PRO A 69 5.53 -35.88 4.31
CA PRO A 69 5.81 -37.31 4.32
C PRO A 69 4.76 -38.07 3.51
N VAL A 70 5.23 -39.02 2.70
CA VAL A 70 4.39 -39.98 1.98
C VAL A 70 3.99 -41.08 2.95
N VAL A 71 2.70 -41.36 3.07
CA VAL A 71 2.14 -42.35 3.99
C VAL A 71 1.24 -43.33 3.24
N ALA A 72 0.94 -44.47 3.85
CA ALA A 72 0.01 -45.44 3.27
C ALA A 72 -1.40 -44.85 3.10
N ALA A 73 -2.04 -45.13 1.97
CA ALA A 73 -3.36 -44.58 1.62
C ALA A 73 -4.53 -45.08 2.51
N GLY A 74 -4.28 -45.98 3.46
CA GLY A 74 -5.27 -46.53 4.40
C GLY A 74 -5.94 -47.80 3.88
N ALA A 75 -7.18 -48.06 4.32
CA ALA A 75 -7.89 -49.32 4.06
C ALA A 75 -8.18 -49.59 2.56
N GLY A 76 -8.26 -48.54 1.73
CA GLY A 76 -8.44 -48.68 0.28
C GLY A 76 -7.18 -49.11 -0.48
N GLY A 77 -6.03 -49.16 0.19
CA GLY A 77 -4.74 -49.45 -0.44
C GLY A 77 -4.27 -48.36 -1.40
N ASP A 78 -3.08 -48.55 -1.97
CA ASP A 78 -2.46 -47.55 -2.85
C ASP A 78 -2.99 -47.61 -4.31
N GLN A 79 -3.87 -48.57 -4.63
CA GLN A 79 -4.54 -48.67 -5.92
C GLN A 79 -6.05 -48.69 -5.72
N GLN A 80 -6.74 -47.68 -6.25
CA GLN A 80 -8.17 -47.49 -6.02
C GLN A 80 -8.91 -47.23 -7.33
N HIS A 81 -10.15 -47.70 -7.40
CA HIS A 81 -11.06 -47.43 -8.50
C HIS A 81 -11.99 -46.29 -8.09
N LEU A 82 -11.73 -45.08 -8.63
CA LEU A 82 -12.42 -43.84 -8.24
C LEU A 82 -13.00 -43.20 -9.50
N GLY A 83 -14.22 -42.66 -9.43
CA GLY A 83 -14.83 -41.99 -10.59
C GLY A 83 -14.91 -42.83 -11.88
N GLY A 84 -14.86 -44.17 -11.80
CA GLY A 84 -14.88 -45.06 -12.96
C GLY A 84 -13.51 -45.36 -13.61
N ARG A 85 -12.39 -44.98 -12.99
CA ARG A 85 -11.04 -45.27 -13.48
C ARG A 85 -10.13 -45.76 -12.36
N TRP A 86 -9.12 -46.57 -12.71
CA TRP A 86 -8.09 -47.02 -11.78
C TRP A 86 -6.97 -45.97 -11.60
N TYR A 87 -6.69 -45.65 -10.34
CA TYR A 87 -5.64 -44.72 -9.93
C TYR A 87 -4.64 -45.39 -9.00
N GLN A 88 -3.38 -44.99 -9.12
CA GLN A 88 -2.40 -45.08 -8.06
C GLN A 88 -2.57 -43.86 -7.15
N VAL A 89 -2.87 -44.10 -5.88
CA VAL A 89 -3.08 -43.07 -4.86
C VAL A 89 -1.78 -42.87 -4.10
N VAL A 90 -1.27 -41.64 -4.10
CA VAL A 90 -0.15 -41.23 -3.24
C VAL A 90 -0.72 -40.35 -2.13
N CYS A 91 -0.61 -40.81 -0.89
CA CYS A 91 -1.12 -40.09 0.27
C CYS A 91 0.02 -39.35 0.97
N TYR A 92 -0.23 -38.09 1.33
CA TYR A 92 0.69 -37.24 2.09
C TYR A 92 0.04 -36.86 3.41
N GLU A 93 0.81 -36.85 4.49
CA GLU A 93 0.36 -36.32 5.79
C GLU A 93 0.81 -34.86 5.90
N THR A 94 -0.13 -33.93 6.00
CA THR A 94 0.15 -32.49 6.13
C THR A 94 -0.98 -31.77 6.85
N ARG A 95 -0.62 -30.76 7.65
CA ARG A 95 -1.56 -29.87 8.33
C ARG A 95 -1.97 -28.67 7.50
N GLY A 96 -1.37 -28.48 6.32
CA GLY A 96 -1.66 -27.31 5.51
C GLY A 96 -3.08 -27.34 4.96
N ARG A 97 -3.78 -26.23 5.18
CA ARG A 97 -5.17 -26.04 4.75
C ARG A 97 -5.28 -25.32 3.41
N ARG A 98 -4.17 -24.79 2.91
CA ARG A 98 -4.12 -23.99 1.68
C ARG A 98 -2.95 -24.46 0.83
N SER A 99 -3.15 -24.55 -0.48
CA SER A 99 -2.09 -24.80 -1.46
C SER A 99 -1.60 -23.49 -2.07
N LEU A 100 -0.47 -23.50 -2.78
CA LEU A 100 -0.08 -22.34 -3.59
C LEU A 100 -1.12 -22.06 -4.69
N ALA A 101 -1.79 -23.08 -5.23
CA ALA A 101 -2.89 -22.88 -6.19
C ALA A 101 -4.05 -22.06 -5.59
N ASP A 102 -4.46 -22.37 -4.34
CA ASP A 102 -5.49 -21.61 -3.61
C ASP A 102 -5.01 -20.19 -3.27
N ALA A 103 -3.71 -20.03 -3.01
CA ALA A 103 -3.09 -18.72 -2.82
C ALA A 103 -3.09 -17.87 -4.08
N LEU A 104 -2.81 -18.44 -5.25
CA LEU A 104 -2.87 -17.72 -6.53
C LEU A 104 -4.29 -17.34 -6.95
N ALA A 105 -5.30 -17.94 -6.33
CA ALA A 105 -6.71 -17.57 -6.50
C ALA A 105 -7.17 -16.45 -5.55
N ASP A 106 -6.30 -15.97 -4.64
CA ASP A 106 -6.65 -14.90 -3.70
C ASP A 106 -7.07 -13.61 -4.44
N PRO A 107 -8.16 -12.95 -4.02
CA PRO A 107 -8.55 -11.67 -4.59
C PRO A 107 -7.51 -10.57 -4.34
N ALA A 108 -6.79 -10.61 -3.21
CA ALA A 108 -5.79 -9.61 -2.86
C ALA A 108 -4.45 -9.89 -3.56
N PRO A 109 -3.94 -8.99 -4.43
CA PRO A 109 -2.69 -9.21 -5.15
C PRO A 109 -1.48 -9.46 -4.25
N ALA A 110 -1.37 -8.73 -3.14
CA ALA A 110 -0.27 -8.85 -2.18
C ALA A 110 -0.19 -10.27 -1.57
N ASN A 111 -1.34 -10.84 -1.18
CA ASN A 111 -1.40 -12.21 -0.65
C ASN A 111 -0.92 -13.26 -1.65
N ARG A 112 -1.21 -13.06 -2.95
CA ARG A 112 -0.72 -13.95 -4.01
C ARG A 112 0.80 -13.92 -4.10
N VAL A 113 1.38 -12.72 -4.09
CA VAL A 113 2.84 -12.52 -4.15
C VAL A 113 3.52 -13.06 -2.90
N ASP A 114 2.98 -12.80 -1.70
CA ASP A 114 3.49 -13.33 -0.43
C ASP A 114 3.58 -14.86 -0.45
N ALA A 115 2.55 -15.55 -0.94
CA ALA A 115 2.57 -17.01 -1.04
C ALA A 115 3.67 -17.54 -1.98
N VAL A 116 3.91 -16.87 -3.11
CA VAL A 116 4.99 -17.24 -4.04
C VAL A 116 6.36 -16.98 -3.43
N ILE A 117 6.54 -15.86 -2.72
CA ILE A 117 7.78 -15.56 -1.97
C ILE A 117 8.10 -16.67 -0.98
N VAL A 118 7.12 -17.13 -0.20
CA VAL A 118 7.32 -18.22 0.77
C VAL A 118 7.70 -19.53 0.06
N ALA A 119 7.08 -19.84 -1.09
CA ALA A 119 7.44 -21.01 -1.89
C ALA A 119 8.87 -20.93 -2.46
N LEU A 120 9.28 -19.78 -3.00
CA LEU A 120 10.63 -19.53 -3.49
C LEU A 120 11.68 -19.70 -2.38
N ARG A 121 11.41 -19.15 -1.19
CA ARG A 121 12.29 -19.32 -0.01
C ARG A 121 12.44 -20.77 0.45
N ALA A 122 11.46 -21.63 0.16
CA ALA A 122 11.52 -23.05 0.48
C ALA A 122 12.27 -23.88 -0.58
N MET A 123 12.42 -23.35 -1.81
CA MET A 123 13.00 -24.06 -2.95
C MET A 123 14.43 -24.56 -2.70
N THR A 124 15.30 -23.73 -2.11
CA THR A 124 16.69 -24.11 -1.80
C THR A 124 16.75 -25.32 -0.86
N ARG A 125 15.85 -25.40 0.13
CA ARG A 125 15.75 -26.55 1.03
C ARG A 125 15.24 -27.80 0.32
N TRP A 126 14.33 -27.64 -0.65
CA TRP A 126 13.87 -28.73 -1.48
C TRP A 126 14.99 -29.26 -2.37
N TRP A 127 15.81 -28.39 -2.95
CA TRP A 127 17.03 -28.79 -3.67
C TRP A 127 18.01 -29.53 -2.78
N SER A 128 18.25 -29.10 -1.55
CA SER A 128 19.11 -29.86 -0.62
C SER A 128 18.52 -31.23 -0.27
N SER A 129 17.20 -31.35 -0.20
CA SER A 129 16.51 -32.55 0.28
C SER A 129 16.25 -33.59 -0.81
N LEU A 130 15.95 -33.14 -2.03
CA LEU A 130 15.63 -33.99 -3.16
C LEU A 130 16.69 -33.88 -4.25
N GLY A 131 17.29 -32.71 -4.46
CA GLY A 131 18.07 -32.30 -5.65
C GLY A 131 17.26 -31.38 -6.60
N PRO A 132 17.81 -30.99 -7.76
CA PRO A 132 17.09 -30.23 -8.79
C PRO A 132 16.18 -31.09 -9.67
N GLY A 133 15.29 -30.48 -10.44
CA GLY A 133 14.42 -31.15 -11.41
C GLY A 133 13.10 -31.67 -10.83
N MET A 134 12.55 -30.92 -9.88
CA MET A 134 11.26 -31.17 -9.22
C MET A 134 10.08 -30.59 -10.00
N MET A 135 10.26 -29.48 -10.71
CA MET A 135 9.27 -28.68 -11.43
C MET A 135 7.97 -28.51 -10.62
N PRO A 136 8.03 -27.82 -9.47
CA PRO A 136 6.92 -27.79 -8.54
C PRO A 136 5.75 -27.00 -9.13
N MET A 137 4.57 -27.62 -9.23
CA MET A 137 3.34 -26.93 -9.62
C MET A 137 2.69 -26.26 -8.40
N PRO A 138 1.85 -25.23 -8.59
CA PRO A 138 1.14 -24.59 -7.48
C PRO A 138 0.31 -25.57 -6.63
N ALA A 139 -0.29 -26.61 -7.23
CA ALA A 139 -1.03 -27.62 -6.49
C ALA A 139 -0.12 -28.55 -5.66
N ASP A 140 1.14 -28.75 -6.09
CA ASP A 140 2.13 -29.59 -5.40
C ASP A 140 2.66 -28.94 -4.11
N ILE A 141 2.35 -27.67 -3.87
CA ILE A 141 2.90 -26.88 -2.78
C ILE A 141 1.80 -26.58 -1.77
N VAL A 142 2.04 -26.93 -0.51
CA VAL A 142 1.11 -26.75 0.61
C VAL A 142 1.68 -25.72 1.59
N LEU A 143 0.85 -24.74 1.95
CA LEU A 143 1.15 -23.67 2.90
C LEU A 143 0.64 -24.09 4.30
N THR A 144 1.53 -24.05 5.29
CA THR A 144 1.24 -24.38 6.69
C THR A 144 1.68 -23.23 7.61
N ASP A 145 1.20 -23.23 8.85
CA ASP A 145 1.61 -22.25 9.86
C ASP A 145 3.12 -22.29 10.17
N SER A 146 3.75 -23.46 9.95
CA SER A 146 5.18 -23.69 10.18
C SER A 146 6.03 -23.47 8.92
N GLY A 147 5.45 -22.98 7.83
CA GLY A 147 6.13 -22.74 6.55
C GLY A 147 5.52 -23.51 5.38
N THR A 148 6.29 -23.71 4.31
CA THR A 148 5.81 -24.36 3.10
C THR A 148 6.34 -25.78 2.97
N GLN A 149 5.48 -26.70 2.52
CA GLN A 149 5.81 -28.08 2.24
C GLN A 149 5.57 -28.41 0.77
N LEU A 150 6.53 -29.09 0.14
CA LEU A 150 6.30 -29.73 -1.16
C LEU A 150 5.66 -31.10 -0.95
N LEU A 151 4.72 -31.47 -1.82
CA LEU A 151 4.16 -32.82 -1.94
C LEU A 151 5.00 -33.62 -2.93
N PRO A 152 6.05 -34.34 -2.47
CA PRO A 152 7.08 -34.77 -3.39
C PRO A 152 6.65 -35.95 -4.25
N LEU A 153 7.33 -36.11 -5.38
CA LEU A 153 7.27 -37.30 -6.24
C LEU A 153 8.69 -37.71 -6.63
N PRO A 154 8.90 -39.00 -6.98
CA PRO A 154 10.14 -39.41 -7.60
C PRO A 154 10.35 -38.75 -8.97
N ARG A 155 11.61 -38.65 -9.40
CA ARG A 155 11.99 -37.95 -10.62
C ARG A 155 11.86 -38.83 -11.86
N TRP A 156 10.66 -38.90 -12.39
CA TRP A 156 10.40 -39.64 -13.64
C TRP A 156 10.51 -38.76 -14.90
N GLY A 157 11.27 -37.66 -14.84
CA GLY A 157 11.38 -36.72 -15.95
C GLY A 157 10.06 -36.01 -16.30
N VAL A 158 10.01 -35.42 -17.49
CA VAL A 158 8.89 -34.61 -17.99
C VAL A 158 7.61 -35.46 -18.15
N PRO A 159 6.41 -34.94 -17.86
CA PRO A 159 5.16 -35.62 -18.19
C PRO A 159 5.08 -35.96 -19.68
N SER A 160 4.51 -37.11 -20.01
CA SER A 160 4.24 -37.54 -21.38
C SER A 160 3.27 -36.61 -22.08
N PHE A 161 3.25 -36.65 -23.42
CA PHE A 161 2.30 -35.86 -24.21
C PHE A 161 0.84 -36.10 -23.76
N THR A 162 0.45 -37.34 -23.52
CA THR A 162 -0.90 -37.68 -23.02
C THR A 162 -1.20 -37.06 -21.65
N GLU A 163 -0.21 -37.02 -20.74
CA GLU A 163 -0.35 -36.34 -19.45
C GLU A 163 -0.47 -34.83 -19.63
N LEU A 164 0.25 -34.22 -20.55
CA LEU A 164 0.11 -32.78 -20.84
C LEU A 164 -1.26 -32.44 -21.42
N MET A 165 -1.79 -33.27 -22.32
CA MET A 165 -3.11 -33.06 -22.94
C MET A 165 -4.28 -33.24 -21.97
N THR A 166 -4.14 -34.12 -20.96
CA THR A 166 -5.18 -34.35 -19.93
C THR A 166 -5.18 -33.31 -18.82
N GLY A 167 -4.12 -32.50 -18.71
CA GLY A 167 -3.99 -31.42 -17.74
C GLY A 167 -3.26 -30.24 -18.36
N PRO A 168 -3.90 -29.45 -19.24
CA PRO A 168 -3.27 -28.35 -19.98
C PRO A 168 -2.53 -27.35 -19.10
N GLU A 169 -2.96 -27.16 -17.86
CA GLU A 169 -2.28 -26.30 -16.88
C GLU A 169 -0.81 -26.67 -16.67
N ARG A 170 -0.44 -27.96 -16.81
CA ARG A 170 0.95 -28.44 -16.72
C ARG A 170 1.84 -27.79 -17.76
N VAL A 171 1.30 -27.52 -18.94
CA VAL A 171 2.02 -26.94 -20.06
C VAL A 171 2.50 -25.53 -19.75
N LEU A 172 1.76 -24.77 -18.93
CA LEU A 172 2.12 -23.40 -18.57
C LEU A 172 3.42 -23.33 -17.77
N HIS A 173 3.66 -24.33 -16.92
CA HIS A 173 4.83 -24.41 -16.05
C HIS A 173 5.94 -25.26 -16.68
N LEU A 174 5.76 -25.70 -17.93
CA LEU A 174 6.75 -26.47 -18.67
C LEU A 174 7.72 -25.51 -19.38
N ALA A 175 9.00 -25.59 -19.02
CA ALA A 175 10.03 -24.76 -19.64
C ALA A 175 10.10 -25.02 -21.17
N PRO A 176 10.41 -24.01 -22.00
CA PRO A 176 10.35 -24.15 -23.46
C PRO A 176 11.24 -25.25 -24.04
N ASN A 177 12.41 -25.46 -23.44
CA ASN A 177 13.33 -26.53 -23.81
C ASN A 177 12.72 -27.93 -23.57
N LEU A 178 12.03 -28.12 -22.44
CA LEU A 178 11.30 -29.35 -22.14
C LEU A 178 10.09 -29.54 -23.05
N ALA A 179 9.38 -28.46 -23.38
CA ALA A 179 8.26 -28.50 -24.34
C ALA A 179 8.73 -28.91 -25.75
N ARG A 180 9.98 -28.63 -26.11
CA ARG A 180 10.64 -29.10 -27.35
C ARG A 180 11.18 -30.53 -27.27
N GLY A 181 11.04 -31.20 -26.13
CA GLY A 181 11.46 -32.60 -25.94
C GLY A 181 12.87 -32.79 -25.39
N GLN A 182 13.52 -31.75 -24.84
CA GLN A 182 14.74 -31.96 -24.07
C GLN A 182 14.44 -32.70 -22.75
N ALA A 183 15.33 -33.61 -22.37
CA ALA A 183 15.11 -34.53 -21.25
C ALA A 183 15.77 -34.09 -19.94
N GLU A 184 16.74 -33.17 -19.99
CA GLU A 184 17.46 -32.71 -18.81
C GLU A 184 16.60 -31.71 -18.04
N VAL A 185 16.40 -31.99 -16.75
CA VAL A 185 15.66 -31.12 -15.84
C VAL A 185 16.59 -30.75 -14.69
N GLY A 186 16.77 -29.46 -14.46
CA GLY A 186 17.69 -28.89 -13.48
C GLY A 186 17.04 -27.81 -12.62
N ARG A 187 17.88 -26.92 -12.09
CA ARG A 187 17.45 -25.80 -11.23
C ARG A 187 16.72 -24.72 -12.03
N ALA A 188 17.11 -24.50 -13.28
CA ALA A 188 16.49 -23.51 -14.16
C ALA A 188 15.01 -23.83 -14.40
N GLU A 189 14.67 -25.10 -14.65
CA GLU A 189 13.28 -25.55 -14.86
C GLU A 189 12.44 -25.48 -13.57
N ASP A 190 13.06 -25.72 -12.41
CA ASP A 190 12.40 -25.56 -11.12
C ASP A 190 12.04 -24.09 -10.85
N LEU A 191 13.00 -23.19 -11.09
CA LEU A 191 12.80 -21.75 -10.96
C LEU A 191 11.79 -21.23 -11.98
N TYR A 192 11.86 -21.71 -13.24
CA TYR A 192 10.89 -21.39 -14.29
C TYR A 192 9.46 -21.69 -13.84
N ALA A 193 9.21 -22.88 -13.27
CA ALA A 193 7.88 -23.28 -12.82
C ALA A 193 7.30 -22.31 -11.76
N LEU A 194 8.13 -21.83 -10.82
CA LEU A 194 7.71 -20.82 -9.84
C LEU A 194 7.67 -19.39 -10.40
N ALA A 195 8.52 -19.03 -11.36
CA ALA A 195 8.44 -17.75 -12.06
C ALA A 195 7.13 -17.62 -12.84
N VAL A 196 6.67 -18.70 -13.48
CA VAL A 196 5.32 -18.77 -14.08
C VAL A 196 4.23 -18.62 -13.02
N ALA A 197 4.39 -19.26 -11.85
CA ALA A 197 3.45 -19.05 -10.74
C ALA A 197 3.42 -17.57 -10.29
N ALA A 198 4.59 -16.91 -10.22
CA ALA A 198 4.71 -15.49 -9.91
C ALA A 198 4.00 -14.60 -10.95
N LEU A 199 4.15 -14.89 -12.26
CA LEU A 199 3.44 -14.16 -13.32
C LEU A 199 1.92 -14.18 -13.13
N ARG A 200 1.37 -15.31 -12.65
CA ARG A 200 -0.07 -15.47 -12.37
C ARG A 200 -0.57 -14.61 -11.20
N CYS A 201 0.32 -14.05 -10.38
CA CYS A 201 -0.04 -13.05 -9.37
C CYS A 201 -0.48 -11.72 -9.99
N PHE A 202 0.01 -11.41 -11.20
CA PHE A 202 -0.18 -10.12 -11.85
C PHE A 202 -1.15 -10.15 -13.04
N GLY A 203 -1.44 -11.34 -13.57
CA GLY A 203 -2.35 -11.46 -14.72
C GLY A 203 -3.02 -12.82 -14.86
N ALA A 204 -4.09 -12.84 -15.65
CA ALA A 204 -4.77 -14.07 -16.01
C ALA A 204 -3.97 -14.82 -17.09
N VAL A 205 -4.10 -16.16 -17.09
CA VAL A 205 -3.61 -17.00 -18.18
C VAL A 205 -4.68 -17.08 -19.26
N SER A 206 -4.27 -17.00 -20.52
CA SER A 206 -5.15 -17.20 -21.68
C SER A 206 -5.84 -18.57 -21.65
N ASP A 207 -7.16 -18.59 -21.89
CA ASP A 207 -7.99 -19.79 -21.98
C ASP A 207 -7.83 -20.50 -23.34
N ALA A 208 -6.57 -20.74 -23.72
CA ALA A 208 -6.24 -21.41 -24.96
C ALA A 208 -6.32 -22.94 -24.79
N GLY A 209 -6.81 -23.65 -25.81
CA GLY A 209 -6.81 -25.12 -25.83
C GLY A 209 -5.41 -25.72 -25.65
N PRO A 210 -5.31 -26.98 -25.17
CA PRO A 210 -4.05 -27.62 -24.80
C PRO A 210 -2.99 -27.62 -25.91
N GLU A 211 -3.39 -27.82 -27.17
CA GLU A 211 -2.49 -27.81 -28.32
C GLU A 211 -1.87 -26.43 -28.56
N ARG A 212 -2.67 -25.38 -28.38
CA ARG A 212 -2.19 -23.99 -28.51
C ARG A 212 -1.27 -23.62 -27.36
N LEU A 213 -1.59 -24.04 -26.14
CA LEU A 213 -0.71 -23.85 -24.99
C LEU A 213 0.63 -24.55 -25.21
N LEU A 214 0.61 -25.78 -25.74
CA LEU A 214 1.84 -26.53 -25.99
C LEU A 214 2.66 -25.91 -27.11
N HIS A 215 2.02 -25.51 -28.20
CA HIS A 215 2.68 -24.77 -29.26
C HIS A 215 3.29 -23.46 -28.75
N ARG A 216 2.57 -22.70 -27.90
CA ARG A 216 3.08 -21.46 -27.28
C ARG A 216 4.28 -21.73 -26.39
N ALA A 217 4.21 -22.74 -25.52
CA ALA A 217 5.32 -23.15 -24.66
C ALA A 217 6.55 -23.57 -25.49
N ALA A 218 6.37 -24.39 -26.53
CA ALA A 218 7.45 -24.83 -27.41
C ALA A 218 8.05 -23.68 -28.24
N CYS A 219 7.23 -22.75 -28.71
CA CYS A 219 7.70 -21.52 -29.36
C CYS A 219 8.22 -20.47 -28.37
N ALA A 220 8.16 -20.75 -27.07
CA ALA A 220 8.51 -19.85 -25.98
C ALA A 220 7.86 -18.47 -26.11
N VAL A 221 6.63 -18.46 -26.60
CA VAL A 221 5.76 -17.30 -26.45
C VAL A 221 5.43 -17.28 -24.97
N ALA A 222 5.99 -16.31 -24.24
CA ALA A 222 5.72 -16.15 -22.81
C ALA A 222 4.19 -16.20 -22.59
N PRO A 223 3.71 -16.79 -21.49
CA PRO A 223 2.28 -16.82 -21.16
C PRO A 223 1.61 -15.42 -21.21
N SER A 224 2.42 -14.35 -21.16
CA SER A 224 2.06 -12.94 -21.21
C SER A 224 1.94 -12.30 -22.60
N GLY A 225 2.00 -13.06 -23.70
CA GLY A 225 1.95 -12.50 -25.07
C GLY A 225 0.61 -11.88 -25.46
N GLU A 226 -0.48 -12.27 -24.79
CA GLU A 226 -1.76 -11.55 -24.81
C GLU A 226 -1.76 -10.59 -23.61
N ARG A 227 -2.34 -9.39 -23.78
CA ARG A 227 -2.57 -8.44 -22.68
C ARG A 227 -3.01 -9.26 -21.47
N LEU A 228 -2.19 -9.30 -20.42
CA LEU A 228 -2.60 -9.90 -19.16
C LEU A 228 -3.89 -9.18 -18.77
N ASP A 229 -5.05 -9.83 -19.00
CA ASP A 229 -6.33 -9.25 -18.65
C ASP A 229 -6.29 -9.07 -17.13
N GLY A 230 -6.28 -7.80 -16.75
CA GLY A 230 -5.54 -7.39 -15.57
C GLY A 230 -6.23 -7.84 -14.30
N ARG A 231 -5.61 -8.81 -13.61
CA ARG A 231 -5.93 -9.18 -12.22
C ARG A 231 -5.50 -8.11 -11.20
N LEU A 232 -4.90 -7.02 -11.67
CA LEU A 232 -4.47 -5.88 -10.88
C LEU A 232 -5.38 -4.67 -11.12
N PRO A 233 -5.70 -3.91 -10.06
CA PRO A 233 -6.28 -2.58 -10.15
C PRO A 233 -5.54 -1.67 -11.15
N GLY A 234 -6.23 -0.65 -11.67
CA GLY A 234 -5.67 0.22 -12.71
C GLY A 234 -4.44 0.98 -12.25
N TRP A 235 -4.43 1.44 -10.99
CA TRP A 235 -3.32 2.18 -10.41
C TRP A 235 -2.06 1.32 -10.23
N MET A 236 -2.19 0.06 -9.81
CA MET A 236 -1.04 -0.84 -9.57
C MET A 236 -0.21 -1.07 -10.85
N ARG A 237 -0.85 -1.02 -12.03
CA ARG A 237 -0.15 -1.17 -13.31
C ARG A 237 0.78 0.01 -13.63
N ARG A 238 0.63 1.14 -12.93
CA ARG A 238 1.47 2.33 -13.08
C ARG A 238 2.68 2.33 -12.15
N VAL A 239 2.67 1.48 -11.13
CA VAL A 239 3.69 1.42 -10.07
C VAL A 239 4.99 0.80 -10.61
N GLY A 240 6.09 1.54 -10.49
CA GLY A 240 7.41 1.17 -11.03
C GLY A 240 7.89 -0.22 -10.58
N PRO A 241 7.98 -0.52 -9.27
CA PRO A 241 8.38 -1.83 -8.78
C PRO A 241 7.57 -3.01 -9.35
N ILE A 242 6.25 -2.84 -9.49
CA ILE A 242 5.36 -3.87 -10.05
C ILE A 242 5.64 -4.09 -11.54
N ARG A 243 5.84 -3.01 -12.31
CA ARG A 243 6.21 -3.11 -13.73
C ARG A 243 7.58 -3.75 -13.92
N SER A 244 8.55 -3.36 -13.10
CA SER A 244 9.92 -3.88 -13.13
C SER A 244 9.94 -5.39 -12.93
N VAL A 245 9.29 -5.89 -11.87
CA VAL A 245 9.27 -7.34 -11.60
C VAL A 245 8.50 -8.11 -12.67
N LEU A 246 7.48 -7.51 -13.30
CA LEU A 246 6.75 -8.12 -14.41
C LEU A 246 7.63 -8.30 -15.64
N ASP A 247 8.45 -7.31 -15.97
CA ASP A 247 9.38 -7.38 -17.11
C ASP A 247 10.52 -8.37 -16.82
N GLU A 248 11.05 -8.36 -15.60
CA GLU A 248 12.03 -9.34 -15.11
C GLU A 248 11.48 -10.78 -15.17
N LEU A 249 10.25 -11.01 -14.73
CA LEU A 249 9.60 -12.34 -14.81
C LEU A 249 9.36 -12.80 -16.26
N ARG A 250 9.07 -11.87 -17.18
CA ARG A 250 8.94 -12.19 -18.61
C ARG A 250 10.28 -12.61 -19.20
N GLU A 251 11.36 -11.95 -18.79
CA GLU A 251 12.71 -12.32 -19.20
C GLU A 251 13.11 -13.69 -18.65
N LEU A 252 12.88 -13.95 -17.35
CA LEU A 252 13.13 -15.25 -16.71
C LEU A 252 12.36 -16.41 -17.33
N THR A 253 11.20 -16.12 -17.92
CA THR A 253 10.35 -17.14 -18.58
C THR A 253 10.56 -17.19 -20.10
N SER A 254 11.60 -16.53 -20.61
CA SER A 254 11.99 -16.54 -22.03
C SER A 254 12.94 -17.71 -22.37
N PRO A 255 13.11 -18.08 -23.66
CA PRO A 255 14.11 -19.07 -24.05
C PRO A 255 15.54 -18.75 -23.63
N ALA A 256 15.91 -17.46 -23.69
CA ALA A 256 17.29 -17.02 -23.51
C ALA A 256 17.74 -17.29 -22.07
N ALA A 257 16.85 -17.05 -21.11
CA ALA A 257 17.10 -17.30 -19.69
C ALA A 257 17.29 -18.78 -19.34
N MET A 258 16.84 -19.71 -20.19
CA MET A 258 16.97 -21.17 -19.97
C MET A 258 18.34 -21.73 -20.37
N ALA A 259 19.18 -20.94 -21.03
CA ALA A 259 20.55 -21.36 -21.39
C ALA A 259 21.57 -21.12 -20.27
N GLU A 260 21.16 -20.41 -19.21
CA GLU A 260 22.03 -20.01 -18.10
C GLU A 260 21.88 -20.97 -16.91
N GLU A 261 22.99 -21.27 -16.24
CA GLU A 261 22.96 -22.03 -15.00
C GLU A 261 22.39 -21.16 -13.88
N ARG A 262 21.28 -21.61 -13.28
CA ARG A 262 20.57 -20.89 -12.21
C ARG A 262 20.87 -21.47 -10.83
N GLY A 263 21.08 -20.60 -9.87
CA GLY A 263 21.51 -20.93 -8.52
C GLY A 263 20.61 -20.39 -7.42
N ASP A 264 21.13 -20.45 -6.18
CA ASP A 264 20.45 -19.94 -5.00
C ASP A 264 20.36 -18.40 -5.03
N ASP A 265 21.33 -17.73 -5.67
CA ASP A 265 21.36 -16.27 -5.83
C ASP A 265 20.21 -15.75 -6.71
N ASP A 266 19.84 -16.48 -7.77
CA ASP A 266 18.68 -16.14 -8.60
C ASP A 266 17.36 -16.20 -7.82
N VAL A 267 17.23 -17.19 -6.93
CA VAL A 267 16.07 -17.33 -6.06
C VAL A 267 16.00 -16.16 -5.09
N ALA A 268 17.12 -15.80 -4.45
CA ALA A 268 17.20 -14.68 -3.52
C ALA A 268 16.89 -13.34 -4.21
N TRP A 269 17.45 -13.13 -5.40
CA TRP A 269 17.16 -11.95 -6.22
C TRP A 269 15.68 -11.86 -6.58
N LEU A 270 15.06 -12.96 -7.04
CA LEU A 270 13.64 -12.94 -7.40
C LEU A 270 12.73 -12.69 -6.18
N VAL A 271 13.08 -13.25 -5.02
CA VAL A 271 12.38 -12.98 -3.75
C VAL A 271 12.41 -11.50 -3.42
N ASP A 272 13.59 -10.87 -3.44
CA ASP A 272 13.76 -9.44 -3.16
C ASP A 272 12.96 -8.55 -4.13
N ARG A 273 12.93 -8.91 -5.43
CA ARG A 273 12.12 -8.20 -6.43
C ARG A 273 10.63 -8.32 -6.17
N LEU A 274 10.15 -9.51 -5.81
CA LEU A 274 8.75 -9.74 -5.46
C LEU A 274 8.37 -9.02 -4.16
N GLU A 275 9.26 -8.95 -3.17
CA GLU A 275 9.02 -8.21 -1.92
C GLU A 275 8.84 -6.72 -2.16
N ARG A 276 9.74 -6.09 -2.95
CA ARG A 276 9.57 -4.69 -3.35
C ARG A 276 8.26 -4.44 -4.09
N ALA A 277 7.89 -5.34 -5.00
CA ALA A 277 6.64 -5.22 -5.74
C ALA A 277 5.43 -5.37 -4.81
N ARG A 278 5.49 -6.30 -3.84
CA ARG A 278 4.45 -6.54 -2.85
C ARG A 278 4.26 -5.35 -1.92
N ASP A 279 5.34 -4.76 -1.41
CA ASP A 279 5.25 -3.58 -0.54
C ASP A 279 4.69 -2.37 -1.32
N ALA A 280 5.02 -2.26 -2.61
CA ALA A 280 4.44 -1.25 -3.50
C ALA A 280 2.98 -1.53 -3.92
N MET A 281 2.36 -2.64 -3.49
CA MET A 281 0.91 -2.88 -3.61
C MET A 281 0.12 -2.22 -2.49
N ASP A 282 0.76 -1.70 -1.45
CA ASP A 282 0.11 -0.84 -0.47
C ASP A 282 -0.06 0.59 -1.04
N PRO A 283 -1.30 1.13 -1.09
CA PRO A 283 -1.56 2.44 -1.70
C PRO A 283 -0.76 3.60 -1.08
N VAL A 284 -0.64 3.61 0.26
CA VAL A 284 0.07 4.68 0.98
C VAL A 284 1.57 4.60 0.72
N THR A 285 2.13 3.40 0.80
CA THR A 285 3.54 3.12 0.52
C THR A 285 3.90 3.50 -0.92
N ALA A 286 3.08 3.13 -1.90
CA ALA A 286 3.31 3.45 -3.31
C ALA A 286 3.37 4.96 -3.58
N VAL A 287 2.43 5.72 -3.01
CA VAL A 287 2.41 7.19 -3.15
C VAL A 287 3.58 7.82 -2.39
N ARG A 288 3.86 7.36 -1.16
CA ARG A 288 4.95 7.89 -0.34
C ARG A 288 6.31 7.66 -0.99
N SER A 289 6.56 6.49 -1.57
CA SER A 289 7.82 6.20 -2.26
C SER A 289 8.09 7.15 -3.43
N LEU A 290 7.06 7.55 -4.21
CA LEU A 290 7.21 8.55 -5.27
C LEU A 290 7.50 9.95 -4.72
N ARG A 291 6.83 10.32 -3.61
CA ARG A 291 7.10 11.57 -2.91
C ARG A 291 8.56 11.62 -2.43
N ASP A 292 9.01 10.56 -1.76
CA ASP A 292 10.37 10.45 -1.21
C ASP A 292 11.45 10.42 -2.30
N ALA A 293 11.10 9.92 -3.49
CA ALA A 293 11.95 9.98 -4.68
C ALA A 293 12.04 11.39 -5.32
N GLY A 294 11.30 12.37 -4.81
CA GLY A 294 11.28 13.73 -5.34
C GLY A 294 10.37 13.91 -6.56
N GLU A 295 9.37 13.03 -6.74
CA GLU A 295 8.44 13.04 -7.88
C GLU A 295 7.00 13.39 -7.45
N PRO A 296 6.75 14.59 -6.88
CA PRO A 296 5.47 14.91 -6.24
C PRO A 296 4.28 14.93 -7.22
N HIS A 297 4.51 15.29 -8.48
CA HIS A 297 3.48 15.28 -9.52
C HIS A 297 3.05 13.86 -9.88
N GLU A 298 4.00 12.92 -9.94
CA GLU A 298 3.69 11.50 -10.18
C GLU A 298 3.01 10.88 -8.97
N ALA A 299 3.48 11.21 -7.76
CA ALA A 299 2.84 10.80 -6.51
C ALA A 299 1.37 11.25 -6.43
N LEU A 300 1.09 12.51 -6.75
CA LEU A 300 -0.28 13.05 -6.76
C LEU A 300 -1.14 12.41 -7.87
N SER A 301 -0.57 12.19 -9.05
CA SER A 301 -1.25 11.48 -10.16
C SER A 301 -1.61 10.04 -9.77
N LEU A 302 -0.70 9.33 -9.11
CA LEU A 302 -0.93 7.98 -8.60
C LEU A 302 -2.00 7.98 -7.50
N ALA A 303 -1.91 8.90 -6.53
CA ALA A 303 -2.89 9.04 -5.47
C ALA A 303 -4.30 9.27 -6.03
N ARG A 304 -4.45 10.16 -7.02
CA ARG A 304 -5.72 10.37 -7.71
C ARG A 304 -6.24 9.09 -8.38
N ALA A 305 -5.35 8.30 -9.01
CA ALA A 305 -5.75 7.02 -9.61
C ALA A 305 -6.21 5.99 -8.57
N ILE A 306 -5.55 5.92 -7.41
CA ILE A 306 -5.96 5.08 -6.28
C ILE A 306 -7.35 5.52 -5.78
N LEU A 307 -7.54 6.82 -5.57
CA LEU A 307 -8.77 7.40 -5.02
C LEU A 307 -9.99 7.32 -5.95
N VAL A 308 -9.78 6.96 -7.22
CA VAL A 308 -10.86 6.61 -8.16
C VAL A 308 -11.35 5.19 -7.92
N ASP A 309 -10.44 4.25 -7.59
CA ASP A 309 -10.78 2.85 -7.33
C ASP A 309 -11.36 2.69 -5.91
N ASP A 310 -10.78 3.35 -4.89
CA ASP A 310 -11.24 3.28 -3.50
C ASP A 310 -10.89 4.57 -2.71
N PRO A 311 -11.86 5.28 -2.10
CA PRO A 311 -11.60 6.47 -1.28
C PRO A 311 -10.95 6.12 0.08
N HIS A 312 -9.62 5.96 0.06
CA HIS A 312 -8.82 5.63 1.25
C HIS A 312 -8.40 6.88 2.04
N TYR A 313 -8.73 6.95 3.33
CA TYR A 313 -8.44 8.11 4.20
C TYR A 313 -6.96 8.51 4.20
N ASP A 314 -6.05 7.57 4.49
CA ASP A 314 -4.63 7.89 4.60
C ASP A 314 -4.02 8.37 3.26
N VAL A 315 -4.57 7.92 2.13
CA VAL A 315 -4.17 8.39 0.79
C VAL A 315 -4.72 9.80 0.54
N LEU A 316 -5.93 10.12 0.99
CA LEU A 316 -6.49 11.49 0.89
C LEU A 316 -5.63 12.49 1.66
N VAL A 317 -5.26 12.17 2.90
CA VAL A 317 -4.40 13.02 3.73
C VAL A 317 -3.03 13.16 3.10
N LEU A 318 -2.39 12.06 2.69
CA LEU A 318 -1.07 12.11 2.03
C LEU A 318 -1.10 12.92 0.73
N ALA A 319 -2.12 12.74 -0.10
CA ALA A 319 -2.29 13.49 -1.34
C ALA A 319 -2.49 14.99 -1.05
N ALA A 320 -3.23 15.34 0.00
CA ALA A 320 -3.39 16.73 0.42
C ALA A 320 -2.06 17.34 0.88
N THR A 321 -1.27 16.61 1.65
CA THR A 321 0.07 17.04 2.07
C THR A 321 0.97 17.28 0.85
N ILE A 322 0.98 16.37 -0.12
CA ILE A 322 1.77 16.52 -1.37
C ILE A 322 1.28 17.73 -2.17
N ALA A 323 -0.03 17.86 -2.35
CA ALA A 323 -0.62 18.99 -3.08
C ALA A 323 -0.25 20.32 -2.44
N TYR A 324 -0.24 20.38 -1.10
CA TYR A 324 0.08 21.59 -0.36
C TYR A 324 1.57 21.90 -0.33
N GLN A 325 2.38 20.98 0.19
CA GLN A 325 3.79 21.21 0.51
C GLN A 325 4.70 21.13 -0.72
N ASP A 326 4.38 20.22 -1.65
CA ASP A 326 5.30 19.89 -2.74
C ASP A 326 4.85 20.50 -4.09
N ALA A 327 3.53 20.61 -4.30
CA ALA A 327 2.95 21.14 -5.55
C ALA A 327 2.39 22.57 -5.43
N GLY A 328 2.43 23.19 -4.25
CA GLY A 328 1.97 24.57 -4.03
C GLY A 328 0.50 24.81 -4.39
N SER A 329 -0.34 23.79 -4.24
CA SER A 329 -1.75 23.75 -4.66
C SER A 329 -2.71 23.65 -3.46
N PRO A 330 -2.80 24.71 -2.61
CA PRO A 330 -3.55 24.67 -1.35
C PRO A 330 -5.06 24.42 -1.53
N LEU A 331 -5.68 24.89 -2.62
CA LEU A 331 -7.11 24.65 -2.87
C LEU A 331 -7.42 23.19 -3.18
N GLU A 332 -6.52 22.52 -3.90
CA GLU A 332 -6.64 21.08 -4.13
C GLU A 332 -6.45 20.32 -2.81
N ALA A 333 -5.46 20.71 -2.00
CA ALA A 333 -5.23 20.11 -0.69
C ALA A 333 -6.49 20.20 0.20
N LEU A 334 -7.14 21.38 0.27
CA LEU A 334 -8.41 21.52 1.02
C LEU A 334 -9.52 20.64 0.46
N THR A 335 -9.62 20.49 -0.86
CA THR A 335 -10.62 19.61 -1.47
C THR A 335 -10.38 18.14 -1.11
N LEU A 336 -9.12 17.71 -1.05
CA LEU A 336 -8.74 16.36 -0.62
C LEU A 336 -8.99 16.13 0.87
N LEU A 337 -8.70 17.13 1.72
CA LEU A 337 -8.96 17.07 3.16
C LEU A 337 -10.46 17.08 3.48
N ASP A 338 -11.27 17.87 2.77
CA ASP A 338 -12.73 17.83 2.88
C ASP A 338 -13.26 16.41 2.60
N ARG A 339 -12.70 15.72 1.60
CA ARG A 339 -13.02 14.32 1.31
C ARG A 339 -12.52 13.38 2.42
N ALA A 340 -11.34 13.61 2.99
CA ALA A 340 -10.83 12.80 4.10
C ALA A 340 -11.76 12.87 5.32
N VAL A 341 -12.20 14.08 5.68
CA VAL A 341 -13.19 14.31 6.74
C VAL A 341 -14.53 13.62 6.44
N GLN A 342 -14.97 13.57 5.18
CA GLN A 342 -16.18 12.84 4.79
C GLN A 342 -16.02 11.32 4.90
N THR A 343 -14.83 10.80 4.59
CA THR A 343 -14.53 9.37 4.70
C THR A 343 -14.48 8.92 6.17
N ASP A 344 -13.83 9.70 7.02
CA ASP A 344 -13.73 9.42 8.46
C ASP A 344 -13.79 10.72 9.29
N PRO A 345 -14.99 11.12 9.77
CA PRO A 345 -15.17 12.36 10.51
C PRO A 345 -14.57 12.36 11.93
N GLU A 346 -14.23 11.20 12.49
CA GLU A 346 -13.72 11.08 13.87
C GLU A 346 -12.20 11.28 13.93
N ARG A 347 -11.51 11.07 12.80
CA ARG A 347 -10.07 11.24 12.69
C ARG A 347 -9.66 12.71 12.62
N VAL A 348 -8.80 13.11 13.55
CA VAL A 348 -8.45 14.52 13.80
C VAL A 348 -7.41 15.06 12.82
N GLU A 349 -6.64 14.18 12.18
CA GLU A 349 -5.49 14.56 11.35
C GLU A 349 -5.91 15.44 10.16
N ALA A 350 -7.02 15.11 9.49
CA ALA A 350 -7.50 15.91 8.37
C ALA A 350 -7.92 17.34 8.79
N TYR A 351 -8.51 17.50 9.98
CA TYR A 351 -8.86 18.82 10.50
C TYR A 351 -7.62 19.64 10.88
N ALA A 352 -6.58 18.99 11.44
CA ALA A 352 -5.33 19.66 11.78
C ALA A 352 -4.64 20.18 10.50
N GLU A 353 -4.60 19.37 9.45
CA GLU A 353 -4.09 19.78 8.13
C GLU A 353 -4.95 20.89 7.51
N GLN A 354 -6.28 20.86 7.63
CA GLN A 354 -7.14 21.96 7.19
C GLN A 354 -6.80 23.27 7.90
N MET A 355 -6.56 23.25 9.21
CA MET A 355 -6.17 24.44 9.97
C MET A 355 -4.85 25.03 9.47
N SER A 356 -3.86 24.18 9.18
CA SER A 356 -2.57 24.60 8.64
C SER A 356 -2.72 25.22 7.25
N VAL A 357 -3.36 24.49 6.31
CA VAL A 357 -3.52 24.95 4.92
C VAL A 357 -4.33 26.24 4.84
N ILE A 358 -5.44 26.37 5.58
CA ILE A 358 -6.24 27.60 5.56
C ILE A 358 -5.48 28.78 6.19
N GLY A 359 -4.71 28.53 7.25
CA GLY A 359 -3.87 29.55 7.89
C GLY A 359 -2.91 30.20 6.90
N ASP A 360 -2.17 29.36 6.16
CA ASP A 360 -1.13 29.80 5.22
C ASP A 360 -1.70 30.28 3.87
N LEU A 361 -2.80 29.69 3.40
CA LEU A 361 -3.52 30.20 2.23
C LEU A 361 -3.91 31.65 2.46
N TRP A 362 -4.35 32.00 3.67
CA TRP A 362 -4.74 33.37 3.96
C TRP A 362 -3.60 34.35 4.06
N THR A 363 -2.42 33.96 4.55
CA THR A 363 -1.24 34.83 4.52
C THR A 363 -0.79 35.09 3.08
N THR A 364 -0.93 34.10 2.20
CA THR A 364 -0.56 34.19 0.77
C THR A 364 -1.56 34.99 -0.06
N VAL A 365 -2.85 34.84 0.23
CA VAL A 365 -3.94 35.48 -0.52
C VAL A 365 -4.05 36.99 -0.23
N LEU A 366 -3.72 37.42 0.99
CA LEU A 366 -3.66 38.84 1.37
C LEU A 366 -2.73 39.66 0.48
N THR A 367 -1.69 39.04 -0.08
CA THR A 367 -0.68 39.71 -0.91
C THR A 367 -1.05 39.78 -2.38
N LEU A 368 -1.96 38.91 -2.88
CA LEU A 368 -2.10 38.67 -4.32
C LEU A 368 -3.52 38.81 -4.88
N LEU A 369 -4.59 38.61 -4.09
CA LEU A 369 -5.93 38.36 -4.67
C LEU A 369 -7.11 38.97 -3.90
N SER A 370 -6.90 40.03 -3.11
CA SER A 370 -7.97 40.69 -2.33
C SER A 370 -9.21 41.09 -3.17
N GLU A 371 -9.02 41.42 -4.46
CA GLU A 371 -10.11 41.81 -5.37
C GLU A 371 -10.78 40.64 -6.12
N ALA A 372 -10.23 39.43 -6.07
CA ALA A 372 -10.67 38.29 -6.89
C ALA A 372 -11.47 37.22 -6.13
N ILE A 373 -11.64 37.38 -4.82
CA ILE A 373 -12.35 36.41 -3.98
C ILE A 373 -13.82 36.80 -3.84
N ASP A 374 -14.70 35.91 -4.29
CA ASP A 374 -16.14 36.02 -4.05
C ASP A 374 -16.49 35.67 -2.59
N ASP A 375 -17.52 36.32 -2.06
CA ASP A 375 -18.08 36.14 -0.71
C ASP A 375 -18.51 34.70 -0.42
N SER A 376 -18.82 33.92 -1.47
CA SER A 376 -19.14 32.50 -1.34
C SER A 376 -17.94 31.67 -0.89
N PHE A 377 -16.75 31.94 -1.43
CA PHE A 377 -15.51 31.23 -1.11
C PHE A 377 -15.01 31.57 0.28
N ALA A 378 -15.03 32.86 0.65
CA ALA A 378 -14.66 33.32 1.99
C ALA A 378 -15.53 32.68 3.09
N ARG A 379 -16.84 32.55 2.86
CA ARG A 379 -17.77 31.87 3.78
C ARG A 379 -17.49 30.37 3.91
N ARG A 380 -17.16 29.69 2.81
CA ARG A 380 -16.78 28.27 2.87
C ARG A 380 -15.54 28.07 3.74
N LEU A 381 -14.51 28.90 3.54
CA LEU A 381 -13.28 28.82 4.33
C LEU A 381 -13.50 29.15 5.83
N ASP A 382 -14.33 30.14 6.17
CA ASP A 382 -14.72 30.40 7.57
C ASP A 382 -15.43 29.18 8.18
N THR A 383 -16.35 28.57 7.43
CA THR A 383 -17.09 27.39 7.89
C THR A 383 -16.15 26.20 8.12
N THR A 384 -15.28 25.88 7.15
CA THR A 384 -14.31 24.79 7.26
C THR A 384 -13.33 25.03 8.41
N LEU A 385 -12.78 26.24 8.55
CA LEU A 385 -11.82 26.54 9.60
C LEU A 385 -12.44 26.46 11.00
N ARG A 386 -13.68 26.97 11.18
CA ARG A 386 -14.41 26.82 12.45
C ARG A 386 -14.71 25.37 12.77
N ALA A 387 -15.21 24.62 11.80
CA ALA A 387 -15.52 23.21 11.97
C ALA A 387 -14.27 22.43 12.36
N ALA A 388 -13.17 22.61 11.62
CA ALA A 388 -11.89 21.99 11.91
C ALA A 388 -11.42 22.33 13.33
N PHE A 389 -11.35 23.60 13.68
CA PHE A 389 -10.93 24.03 15.02
C PHE A 389 -11.77 23.36 16.13
N HIS A 390 -13.08 23.22 15.97
CA HIS A 390 -13.94 22.62 16.99
C HIS A 390 -13.74 21.11 17.17
N HIS A 391 -13.43 20.38 16.10
CA HIS A 391 -13.18 18.93 16.15
C HIS A 391 -11.80 18.57 16.74
N LEU A 392 -10.86 19.51 16.74
CA LEU A 392 -9.53 19.27 17.30
C LEU A 392 -9.55 19.05 18.82
N PRO A 393 -8.69 18.15 19.34
CA PRO A 393 -8.42 18.03 20.77
C PRO A 393 -7.93 19.35 21.37
N GLN A 394 -8.07 19.52 22.69
CA GLN A 394 -7.71 20.78 23.34
C GLN A 394 -6.24 21.19 23.12
N ALA A 395 -5.32 20.23 23.10
CA ALA A 395 -3.90 20.49 22.85
C ALA A 395 -3.65 21.08 21.45
N GLU A 396 -4.27 20.49 20.42
CA GLU A 396 -4.13 20.96 19.03
C GLU A 396 -4.87 22.28 18.80
N ARG A 397 -6.03 22.48 19.43
CA ARG A 397 -6.69 23.79 19.45
C ARG A 397 -5.80 24.89 20.03
N ARG A 398 -4.96 24.58 21.04
CA ARG A 398 -3.99 25.56 21.56
C ARG A 398 -3.00 25.94 20.46
N ALA A 399 -2.44 24.96 19.74
CA ALA A 399 -1.49 25.20 18.66
C ALA A 399 -2.09 26.10 17.57
N HIS A 400 -3.34 25.86 17.17
CA HIS A 400 -4.01 26.63 16.12
C HIS A 400 -4.80 27.86 16.58
N ALA A 401 -4.72 28.23 17.87
CA ALA A 401 -5.45 29.38 18.41
C ALA A 401 -5.07 30.70 17.72
N THR A 402 -3.79 30.88 17.38
CA THR A 402 -3.29 32.07 16.68
C THR A 402 -3.89 32.19 15.28
N THR A 403 -3.97 31.07 14.55
CA THR A 403 -4.61 31.00 13.22
C THR A 403 -6.09 31.38 13.29
N MET A 404 -6.82 30.83 14.27
CA MET A 404 -8.25 31.14 14.47
C MET A 404 -8.48 32.61 14.87
N ALA A 405 -7.66 33.15 15.77
CA ALA A 405 -7.75 34.54 16.19
C ALA A 405 -7.43 35.50 15.02
N GLY A 406 -6.38 35.23 14.25
CA GLY A 406 -6.04 35.99 13.05
C GLY A 406 -7.15 35.92 11.98
N HIS A 407 -7.83 34.78 11.86
CA HIS A 407 -9.00 34.67 10.98
C HIS A 407 -10.16 35.57 11.42
N LEU A 408 -10.49 35.61 12.71
CA LEU A 408 -11.53 36.49 13.25
C LEU A 408 -11.23 37.98 13.01
N ILE A 409 -9.96 38.40 13.15
CA ILE A 409 -9.52 39.76 12.84
C ILE A 409 -9.83 40.10 11.38
N ARG A 410 -9.49 39.21 10.45
CA ARG A 410 -9.69 39.41 9.01
C ARG A 410 -11.15 39.52 8.60
N GLN A 411 -12.04 38.83 9.33
CA GLN A 411 -13.49 38.96 9.14
C GLN A 411 -14.06 40.26 9.76
N GLY A 412 -13.22 41.16 10.29
CA GLY A 412 -13.65 42.37 10.98
C GLY A 412 -14.30 42.11 12.35
N ARG A 413 -14.27 40.87 12.84
CA ARG A 413 -14.88 40.46 14.12
C ARG A 413 -13.95 40.75 15.29
N LEU A 414 -13.46 41.98 15.37
CA LEU A 414 -12.36 42.39 16.25
C LEU A 414 -12.65 42.12 17.74
N ARG A 415 -13.88 42.38 18.21
CA ARG A 415 -14.27 42.13 19.61
C ARG A 415 -14.28 40.64 19.97
N GLU A 416 -14.69 39.80 19.03
CA GLU A 416 -14.68 38.35 19.20
C GLU A 416 -13.25 37.81 19.15
N ALA A 417 -12.43 38.30 18.22
CA ALA A 417 -11.00 37.98 18.16
C ALA A 417 -10.28 38.33 19.48
N ASN A 418 -10.55 39.51 20.03
CA ASN A 418 -9.98 39.95 21.31
C ASN A 418 -10.39 39.02 22.46
N SER A 419 -11.70 38.73 22.58
CA SER A 419 -12.23 37.83 23.60
C SER A 419 -11.70 36.40 23.47
N PHE A 420 -11.55 35.93 22.22
CA PHE A 420 -11.01 34.62 21.89
C PHE A 420 -9.53 34.51 22.27
N ALA A 421 -8.70 35.47 21.82
CA ALA A 421 -7.27 35.48 22.14
C ALA A 421 -7.05 35.60 23.65
N HIS A 422 -7.80 36.46 24.34
CA HIS A 422 -7.77 36.56 25.79
C HIS A 422 -8.02 35.22 26.48
N ARG A 423 -9.07 34.48 26.06
CA ARG A 423 -9.41 33.16 26.61
C ARG A 423 -8.28 32.15 26.42
N TRP A 424 -7.64 32.14 25.25
CA TRP A 424 -6.57 31.19 24.93
C TRP A 424 -5.18 31.62 25.43
N LEU A 425 -5.03 32.85 25.91
CA LEU A 425 -3.85 33.34 26.62
C LEU A 425 -3.91 33.09 28.13
N HIS A 426 -5.09 32.86 28.70
CA HIS A 426 -5.25 32.61 30.14
C HIS A 426 -5.45 31.11 30.40
N GLY A 427 -4.46 30.49 31.05
CA GLY A 427 -4.57 29.13 31.59
C GLY A 427 -5.00 29.12 33.06
N GLU A 428 -4.96 27.95 33.70
CA GLU A 428 -5.23 27.80 35.14
C GLU A 428 -4.23 28.59 36.01
N ASP A 429 -2.99 28.73 35.54
CA ASP A 429 -1.89 29.44 36.23
C ASP A 429 -1.75 30.92 35.82
N GLY A 430 -2.72 31.48 35.09
CA GLY A 430 -2.74 32.88 34.65
C GLY A 430 -2.28 33.11 33.21
N LEU A 431 -1.82 34.34 32.91
CA LEU A 431 -1.47 34.78 31.56
C LEU A 431 -0.20 34.09 31.04
N MET A 432 -0.33 33.36 29.94
CA MET A 432 0.74 32.67 29.22
C MET A 432 1.55 33.64 28.35
N TRP A 433 2.33 34.51 29.00
CA TRP A 433 3.14 35.54 28.33
C TRP A 433 4.17 34.99 27.32
N TRP A 434 4.52 33.69 27.40
CA TRP A 434 5.45 33.04 26.48
C TRP A 434 4.83 32.69 25.12
N ARG A 435 3.50 32.78 24.97
CA ARG A 435 2.80 32.65 23.68
C ARG A 435 2.83 33.97 22.91
N ILE A 436 4.03 34.32 22.46
CA ILE A 436 4.30 35.62 21.82
C ILE A 436 3.47 35.80 20.55
N ASP A 437 3.33 34.74 19.74
CA ASP A 437 2.46 34.66 18.56
C ASP A 437 1.02 35.15 18.85
N LEU A 438 0.37 34.58 19.86
CA LEU A 438 -1.00 34.90 20.22
C LEU A 438 -1.11 36.25 20.94
N MET A 439 -0.08 36.64 21.70
CA MET A 439 0.00 37.95 22.34
C MET A 439 0.09 39.09 21.31
N ILE A 440 0.82 38.90 20.21
CA ILE A 440 0.87 39.86 19.10
C ILE A 440 -0.53 40.01 18.51
N VAL A 441 -1.20 38.89 18.17
CA VAL A 441 -2.59 38.93 17.67
C VAL A 441 -3.53 39.63 18.65
N TYR A 442 -3.40 39.37 19.94
CA TYR A 442 -4.19 40.06 20.97
C TYR A 442 -3.90 41.57 21.01
N GLY A 443 -2.64 42.00 20.94
CA GLY A 443 -2.26 43.41 20.82
C GLY A 443 -2.83 44.05 19.55
N THR A 444 -2.76 43.37 18.41
CA THR A 444 -3.33 43.82 17.13
C THR A 444 -4.84 44.06 17.24
N THR A 445 -5.58 43.23 17.99
CA THR A 445 -7.02 43.49 18.20
C THR A 445 -7.29 44.81 18.94
N PHE A 446 -6.44 45.21 19.90
CA PHE A 446 -6.60 46.51 20.57
C PHE A 446 -6.26 47.67 19.64
N LEU A 447 -5.19 47.53 18.86
CA LEU A 447 -4.81 48.52 17.85
C LEU A 447 -5.95 48.78 16.87
N LEU A 448 -6.54 47.72 16.31
CA LEU A 448 -7.64 47.82 15.34
C LEU A 448 -8.97 48.29 15.97
N LEU A 449 -9.10 48.21 17.29
CA LEU A 449 -10.23 48.76 18.05
C LEU A 449 -9.99 50.20 18.54
N ASP A 450 -8.90 50.85 18.10
CA ASP A 450 -8.46 52.20 18.52
C ASP A 450 -8.19 52.34 20.04
N ARG A 451 -7.82 51.23 20.67
CA ARG A 451 -7.44 51.11 22.09
C ARG A 451 -5.92 51.12 22.24
N LEU A 452 -5.32 52.26 21.91
CA LEU A 452 -3.87 52.41 21.71
C LEU A 452 -3.05 52.21 22.99
N ASP A 453 -3.60 52.56 24.16
CA ASP A 453 -2.88 52.43 25.43
C ASP A 453 -2.78 50.96 25.86
N GLU A 454 -3.84 50.19 25.66
CA GLU A 454 -3.84 48.75 25.89
C GLU A 454 -2.94 48.02 24.89
N ALA A 455 -2.92 48.44 23.62
CA ALA A 455 -2.00 47.91 22.62
C ALA A 455 -0.52 48.13 23.04
N GLU A 456 -0.18 49.32 23.56
CA GLU A 456 1.16 49.61 24.07
C GLU A 456 1.52 48.78 25.31
N GLN A 457 0.56 48.59 26.22
CA GLN A 457 0.77 47.74 27.39
C GLN A 457 1.11 46.30 26.97
N ILE A 458 0.41 45.77 25.96
CA ILE A 458 0.69 44.44 25.41
C ILE A 458 2.07 44.39 24.73
N ALA A 459 2.44 45.38 23.91
CA ALA A 459 3.79 45.48 23.33
C ALA A 459 4.88 45.41 24.42
N GLY A 460 4.66 46.12 25.55
CA GLY A 460 5.55 46.09 26.70
C GLY A 460 5.69 44.71 27.34
N VAL A 461 4.61 43.93 27.43
CA VAL A 461 4.63 42.53 27.92
C VAL A 461 5.40 41.63 26.96
N ILE A 462 5.14 41.73 25.65
CA ILE A 462 5.81 40.92 24.62
C ILE A 462 7.32 41.18 24.65
N ARG A 463 7.75 42.45 24.73
CA ARG A 463 9.17 42.83 24.79
C ARG A 463 9.88 42.21 26.01
N LYS A 464 9.23 42.23 27.18
CA LYS A 464 9.75 41.57 28.39
C LYS A 464 9.81 40.05 28.21
N GLY A 465 8.79 39.47 27.59
CA GLY A 465 8.71 38.04 27.28
C GLY A 465 9.85 37.59 26.37
N LEU A 466 10.05 38.26 25.23
CA LEU A 466 11.12 37.98 24.29
C LEU A 466 12.50 38.02 24.96
N ARG A 467 12.80 39.09 25.72
CA ARG A 467 14.07 39.18 26.46
C ARG A 467 14.31 37.99 27.39
N ARG A 468 13.25 37.54 28.08
CA ARG A 468 13.32 36.39 29.00
C ARG A 468 13.53 35.07 28.25
N VAL A 469 12.84 34.87 27.13
CA VAL A 469 12.99 33.67 26.29
C VAL A 469 14.39 33.61 25.67
N THR A 470 14.92 34.73 25.19
CA THR A 470 16.30 34.84 24.67
C THR A 470 17.33 34.54 25.76
N ALA A 471 17.16 35.10 26.95
CA ALA A 471 18.09 34.86 28.07
C ALA A 471 18.09 33.40 28.54
N ASN A 472 16.92 32.76 28.55
CA ASN A 472 16.75 31.40 29.05
C ASN A 472 16.97 30.31 27.99
N LYS A 473 17.17 30.68 26.71
CA LYS A 473 17.24 29.74 25.55
C LYS A 473 16.07 28.75 25.51
N SER A 474 14.89 29.18 25.95
CA SER A 474 13.70 28.33 26.05
C SER A 474 12.94 28.17 24.73
N MET A 475 13.45 28.75 23.64
CA MET A 475 12.89 28.72 22.29
C MET A 475 14.05 28.72 21.30
N ASP A 476 13.85 28.16 20.11
CA ASP A 476 14.86 28.16 19.06
C ASP A 476 15.15 29.59 18.56
N ALA A 477 16.37 29.78 18.03
CA ALA A 477 16.84 31.11 17.63
C ALA A 477 16.03 31.70 16.47
N ALA A 478 15.57 30.87 15.53
CA ALA A 478 14.81 31.33 14.37
C ALA A 478 13.41 31.83 14.76
N THR A 479 12.75 31.14 15.68
CA THR A 479 11.43 31.56 16.21
C THR A 479 11.54 32.83 17.05
N ILE A 480 12.63 33.01 17.82
CA ILE A 480 12.89 34.28 18.54
C ILE A 480 13.04 35.43 17.53
N GLU A 481 13.80 35.22 16.46
CA GLU A 481 14.01 36.23 15.41
C GLU A 481 12.70 36.58 14.71
N LEU A 482 11.91 35.58 14.30
CA LEU A 482 10.60 35.78 13.68
C LEU A 482 9.66 36.60 14.59
N HIS A 483 9.56 36.23 15.87
CA HIS A 483 8.74 36.99 16.83
C HIS A 483 9.26 38.42 17.06
N GLY A 484 10.57 38.62 17.00
CA GLY A 484 11.19 39.94 17.06
C GLY A 484 10.77 40.83 15.88
N LEU A 485 10.78 40.28 14.67
CA LEU A 485 10.32 40.97 13.46
C LEU A 485 8.83 41.32 13.55
N LEU A 486 7.98 40.36 13.95
CA LEU A 486 6.54 40.59 14.10
C LEU A 486 6.23 41.65 15.17
N LEU A 487 6.97 41.68 16.28
CA LEU A 487 6.83 42.73 17.29
C LEU A 487 7.23 44.10 16.72
N ALA A 488 8.34 44.19 15.99
CA ALA A 488 8.80 45.45 15.40
C ALA A 488 7.76 46.04 14.43
N GLN A 489 7.17 45.18 13.59
CA GLN A 489 6.08 45.57 12.70
C GLN A 489 4.86 46.08 13.49
N PHE A 490 4.42 45.35 14.51
CA PHE A 490 3.31 45.77 15.37
C PHE A 490 3.58 47.12 16.06
N GLU A 491 4.80 47.34 16.56
CA GLU A 491 5.20 48.60 17.19
C GLU A 491 5.24 49.77 16.20
N GLU A 492 5.60 49.52 14.94
CA GLU A 492 5.54 50.51 13.87
C GLU A 492 4.10 50.90 13.54
N GLU A 493 3.21 49.92 13.36
CA GLU A 493 1.78 50.17 13.13
C GLU A 493 1.15 50.96 14.28
N LEU A 494 1.49 50.63 15.53
CA LEU A 494 1.03 51.35 16.71
C LEU A 494 1.50 52.81 16.74
N ARG A 495 2.75 53.07 16.32
CA ARG A 495 3.30 54.43 16.24
C ARG A 495 2.57 55.25 15.20
N ASN A 496 2.39 54.70 14.00
CA ASN A 496 1.69 55.33 12.89
C ASN A 496 0.24 55.69 13.27
N ALA A 497 -0.47 54.78 13.96
CA ALA A 497 -1.83 55.04 14.43
C ALA A 497 -1.91 56.20 15.43
N ARG A 498 -0.92 56.34 16.34
CA ARG A 498 -0.86 57.46 17.29
C ARG A 498 -0.56 58.79 16.60
N GLU A 499 0.34 58.80 15.64
CA GLU A 499 0.67 60.00 14.86
C GLU A 499 -0.55 60.49 14.06
N ALA A 500 -1.30 59.58 13.43
CA ALA A 500 -2.56 59.90 12.77
C ALA A 500 -3.58 60.54 13.73
N LYS A 501 -3.80 59.93 14.90
CA LYS A 501 -4.75 60.43 15.91
C LYS A 501 -4.34 61.78 16.50
N ARG A 502 -3.04 62.05 16.61
CA ARG A 502 -2.51 63.35 17.03
C ARG A 502 -2.76 64.42 15.96
N GLY A 503 -2.52 64.10 14.69
CA GLY A 503 -2.79 65.00 13.56
C GLY A 503 -4.28 65.34 13.40
N GLU A 504 -5.19 64.40 13.68
CA GLU A 504 -6.64 64.65 13.69
C GLU A 504 -7.07 65.62 14.80
N ARG A 505 -6.48 65.50 16.01
CA ARG A 505 -6.74 66.43 17.12
C ARG A 505 -6.25 67.84 16.82
N GLU A 506 -5.09 67.97 16.19
CA GLU A 506 -4.51 69.27 15.81
C GLU A 506 -5.31 69.95 14.67
N LYS A 507 -5.88 69.18 13.73
CA LYS A 507 -6.80 69.70 12.69
C LYS A 507 -8.20 70.05 13.22
N GLY A 508 -8.72 69.28 14.18
CA GLY A 508 -10.00 69.58 14.84
C GLY A 508 -9.96 70.78 15.78
N GLY A 509 -8.79 71.06 16.38
CA GLY A 509 -8.58 72.23 17.25
C GLY A 509 -8.54 73.57 16.49
N ASN A 510 -7.96 73.60 15.29
CA ASN A 510 -7.90 74.81 14.46
C ASN A 510 -9.24 75.18 13.78
N GLY A 511 -10.27 74.32 13.85
CA GLY A 511 -11.61 74.64 13.33
C GLY A 511 -12.50 75.38 14.33
N ALA A 512 -12.13 75.45 15.61
CA ALA A 512 -12.94 76.08 16.67
C ALA A 512 -12.49 77.50 17.05
N GLU A 513 -11.35 77.98 16.54
CA GLU A 513 -10.86 79.36 16.77
C GLU A 513 -11.18 80.33 15.60
N GLY A 514 -12.01 79.89 14.63
CA GLY A 514 -12.40 80.69 13.45
C GLY A 514 -13.79 81.36 13.49
N GLU A 515 -14.59 81.12 14.54
CA GLU A 515 -15.88 81.79 14.75
C GLU A 515 -15.90 82.48 16.12
N SER A 516 -15.34 83.68 16.18
CA SER A 516 -15.67 84.71 17.18
C SER A 516 -15.48 86.09 16.59
#